data_AF-A0AAW2S3I1-F1
#
_entry.id   AF-A0AAW2S3I1-F1
#
_cell.length_a   1.000
_cell.length_b   1.000
_cell.length_c   1.000
_cell.angle_alpha   90.00
_cell.angle_beta   90.00
_cell.angle_gamma   90.00
#
_symmetry.space_group_name_H-M   'P 1'
#
loop_
_entity.id
_entity.type
_entity.pdbx_description
1 polymer ?
#
loop_
_entity_poly.entity_id
_entity_poly.type
_entity_poly.pdbx_seq_one_letter_code
_entity_poly.pdbx_strand_id
1 'polypeptide(L)'
;MASASLLKSSPVLDKSEFVKGQTLLRQPSAAAVRCHPNAAPSSLTVRASSYADELVKTAKTIASPGRGILAMDESNATCGKRLASIGLENTEANRQAYRTLLVTAPGLGQYISGAILFEETLYQSTTDGKKMVDVLV
;
A
#
# COMPACT_ATOMS: atom_id res chain seq x y z
N MET A 1 -45.49 -22.24 -14.76
CA MET A 1 -45.86 -22.64 -13.38
C MET A 1 -44.57 -22.77 -12.59
N ALA A 2 -44.12 -21.67 -11.96
CA ALA A 2 -44.12 -21.44 -10.50
C ALA A 2 -42.84 -22.01 -9.84
N SER A 3 -41.85 -21.16 -9.48
CA SER A 3 -41.65 -20.50 -8.15
C SER A 3 -40.76 -21.37 -7.24
N ALA A 4 -39.82 -20.93 -6.39
CA ALA A 4 -39.45 -19.63 -5.83
C ALA A 4 -38.00 -19.65 -5.30
N SER A 5 -37.44 -18.46 -5.08
CA SER A 5 -36.15 -18.11 -4.48
C SER A 5 -35.86 -18.64 -3.07
N LEU A 6 -34.57 -18.67 -2.68
CA LEU A 6 -34.14 -18.40 -1.29
C LEU A 6 -32.74 -17.78 -1.28
N LEU A 7 -32.71 -16.45 -1.16
CA LEU A 7 -31.54 -15.66 -0.78
C LEU A 7 -31.12 -16.05 0.64
N LYS A 8 -29.83 -16.35 0.85
CA LYS A 8 -29.22 -16.29 2.18
C LYS A 8 -28.59 -14.91 2.36
N SER A 9 -29.18 -14.13 3.25
CA SER A 9 -28.69 -12.85 3.74
C SER A 9 -27.35 -13.01 4.45
N SER A 10 -26.34 -12.22 4.07
CA SER A 10 -25.16 -12.01 4.90
C SER A 10 -25.57 -11.30 6.20
N PRO A 11 -24.98 -11.66 7.36
CA PRO A 11 -25.32 -10.99 8.61
C PRO A 11 -24.81 -9.55 8.60
N VAL A 12 -25.71 -8.62 8.88
CA VAL A 12 -25.42 -7.23 9.18
C VAL A 12 -24.79 -7.18 10.57
N LEU A 13 -23.55 -6.72 10.65
CA LEU A 13 -22.87 -6.43 11.91
C LEU A 13 -23.40 -5.10 12.46
N ASP A 14 -24.08 -5.17 13.60
CA ASP A 14 -24.52 -4.00 14.34
C ASP A 14 -23.31 -3.31 15.00
N LYS A 15 -23.20 -1.99 14.83
CA LYS A 15 -22.06 -1.18 15.27
C LYS A 15 -22.03 -0.96 16.80
N SER A 16 -23.04 -1.45 17.52
CA SER A 16 -23.18 -1.27 18.97
C SER A 16 -22.32 -2.23 19.82
N GLU A 17 -21.81 -3.32 19.25
CA GLU A 17 -21.01 -4.32 20.00
C GLU A 17 -19.52 -3.96 20.11
N PHE A 18 -19.02 -3.00 19.32
CA PHE A 18 -17.60 -2.63 19.33
C PHE A 18 -17.16 -1.87 20.61
N VAL A 19 -18.11 -1.36 21.39
CA VAL A 19 -17.84 -0.42 22.50
C VAL A 19 -17.88 -1.08 23.88
N LYS A 20 -18.37 -2.32 24.02
CA LYS A 20 -18.36 -3.03 25.31
C LYS A 20 -17.37 -4.18 25.27
N GLY A 21 -16.16 -3.92 25.78
CA GLY A 21 -15.13 -4.93 25.99
C GLY A 21 -15.68 -6.16 26.71
N GLN A 22 -15.84 -7.26 25.97
CA GLN A 22 -16.10 -8.58 26.51
C GLN A 22 -14.85 -9.43 26.35
N THR A 23 -14.24 -9.74 27.48
CA THR A 23 -13.35 -10.86 27.72
C THR A 23 -14.03 -12.17 27.33
N LEU A 24 -13.89 -12.59 26.07
CA LEU A 24 -14.19 -13.94 25.64
C LEU A 24 -12.92 -14.79 25.71
N LEU A 25 -12.97 -15.83 26.53
CA LEU A 25 -11.98 -16.89 26.67
C LEU A 25 -11.56 -17.40 25.29
N ARG A 26 -10.32 -17.06 24.90
CA ARG A 26 -9.67 -17.51 23.68
C ARG A 26 -9.40 -19.01 23.81
N GLN A 27 -10.24 -19.84 23.20
CA GLN A 27 -9.84 -21.22 22.91
C GLN A 27 -8.73 -21.18 21.84
N PRO A 28 -7.54 -21.75 22.10
CA PRO A 28 -6.55 -21.87 21.06
C PRO A 28 -7.02 -22.95 20.07
N SER A 29 -7.45 -22.55 18.89
CA SER A 29 -7.47 -23.47 17.75
C SER A 29 -6.01 -23.73 17.38
N ALA A 30 -5.41 -24.73 18.04
CA ALA A 30 -4.11 -25.25 17.67
C ALA A 30 -4.32 -26.19 16.48
N ALA A 31 -4.12 -25.67 15.26
CA ALA A 31 -3.84 -26.52 14.12
C ALA A 31 -2.42 -27.08 14.30
N ALA A 32 -2.30 -28.25 14.94
CA ALA A 32 -1.05 -28.96 15.05
C ALA A 32 -0.70 -29.57 13.68
N VAL A 33 0.07 -28.85 12.88
CA VAL A 33 0.79 -29.44 11.75
C VAL A 33 1.88 -30.32 12.36
N ARG A 34 1.78 -31.65 12.20
CA ARG A 34 2.86 -32.58 12.54
C ARG A 34 4.02 -32.36 11.58
N CYS A 35 4.94 -31.47 11.96
CA CYS A 35 6.25 -31.38 11.32
C CYS A 35 7.12 -32.52 11.86
N HIS A 36 7.76 -33.29 10.97
CA HIS A 36 8.74 -34.29 11.35
C HIS A 36 9.91 -33.65 12.14
N PRO A 37 10.38 -34.26 13.24
CA PRO A 37 11.30 -33.63 14.19
C PRO A 37 12.78 -33.60 13.73
N ASN A 38 13.10 -33.87 12.46
CA ASN A 38 14.50 -34.07 12.04
C ASN A 38 14.97 -33.21 10.85
N ALA A 39 14.29 -32.10 10.55
CA ALA A 39 14.83 -31.10 9.61
C ALA A 39 15.43 -29.95 10.42
N ALA A 40 16.76 -29.84 10.43
CA ALA A 40 17.44 -28.65 10.93
C ALA A 40 16.91 -27.42 10.17
N PRO A 41 16.61 -26.29 10.85
CA PRO A 41 16.23 -25.08 10.15
C PRO A 41 17.42 -24.63 9.30
N SER A 42 17.32 -24.79 7.98
CA SER A 42 18.28 -24.23 7.05
C SER A 42 18.14 -22.71 7.09
N SER A 43 19.01 -22.05 7.86
CA SER A 43 19.10 -20.59 7.86
C SER A 43 19.68 -20.14 6.52
N LEU A 44 18.81 -19.84 5.55
CA LEU A 44 19.22 -19.15 4.33
C LEU A 44 19.69 -17.75 4.74
N THR A 45 21.01 -17.56 4.79
CA THR A 45 21.60 -16.24 5.01
C THR A 45 21.61 -15.50 3.68
N VAL A 46 20.59 -14.67 3.43
CA VAL A 46 20.57 -13.76 2.29
C VAL A 46 21.45 -12.56 2.63
N ARG A 47 22.54 -12.34 1.86
CA ARG A 47 23.39 -11.16 1.98
C ARG A 47 23.22 -10.26 0.77
N ALA A 48 23.04 -8.97 1.00
CA ALA A 48 22.91 -7.96 -0.06
C ALA A 48 24.21 -7.63 -0.83
N SER A 49 25.24 -8.49 -0.74
CA SER A 49 26.51 -8.36 -1.44
C SER A 49 27.12 -6.94 -1.35
N SER A 50 27.44 -6.31 -2.48
CA SER A 50 28.09 -4.98 -2.57
C SER A 50 27.22 -3.80 -2.15
N TYR A 51 25.90 -3.96 -2.07
CA TYR A 51 24.96 -2.87 -1.77
C TYR A 51 24.46 -2.87 -0.32
N ALA A 52 25.02 -3.71 0.55
CA ALA A 52 24.54 -3.88 1.92
C ALA A 52 24.49 -2.55 2.69
N ASP A 53 25.57 -1.76 2.64
CA ASP A 53 25.64 -0.48 3.34
C ASP A 53 24.67 0.55 2.77
N GLU A 54 24.50 0.58 1.44
CA GLU A 54 23.57 1.46 0.76
C GLU A 54 22.11 1.13 1.10
N LEU A 55 21.72 -0.15 1.07
CA LEU A 55 20.38 -0.58 1.44
C LEU A 55 20.06 -0.24 2.90
N VAL A 56 21.01 -0.46 3.82
CA VAL A 56 20.84 -0.10 5.24
C VAL A 56 20.70 1.42 5.39
N LYS A 57 21.51 2.21 4.66
CA LYS A 57 21.42 3.67 4.67
C LYS A 57 20.06 4.14 4.15
N THR A 58 19.61 3.63 3.02
CA THR A 58 18.31 3.97 2.42
C THR A 58 17.15 3.58 3.34
N ALA A 59 17.18 2.38 3.93
CA ALA A 59 16.16 1.94 4.88
C ALA A 59 16.09 2.88 6.10
N LYS A 60 17.23 3.32 6.64
CA LYS A 60 17.27 4.31 7.74
C LYS A 60 16.72 5.67 7.33
N THR A 61 17.02 6.13 6.12
CA THR A 61 16.50 7.40 5.58
C THR A 61 14.99 7.35 5.43
N ILE A 62 14.46 6.27 4.85
CA ILE A 62 13.02 6.06 4.65
C ILE A 62 12.31 5.95 6.02
N ALA A 63 12.90 5.26 7.00
CA ALA A 63 12.32 5.07 8.33
C ALA A 63 12.69 6.18 9.34
N SER A 64 13.06 7.38 8.90
CA SER A 64 13.43 8.47 9.79
C SER A 64 12.24 8.93 10.66
N PRO A 65 12.45 9.27 11.96
CA PRO A 65 11.38 9.72 12.85
C PRO A 65 10.60 10.92 12.28
N GLY A 66 9.28 10.89 12.43
CA GLY A 66 8.38 11.96 11.99
C GLY A 66 8.10 11.98 10.48
N ARG A 67 8.66 11.05 9.70
CA ARG A 67 8.37 10.89 8.27
C ARG A 67 7.81 9.51 7.94
N GLY A 68 7.04 9.43 6.85
CA GLY A 68 6.43 8.22 6.32
C GLY A 68 6.65 8.03 4.82
N ILE A 69 5.97 7.02 4.25
CA ILE A 69 6.05 6.68 2.83
C ILE A 69 4.74 7.08 2.15
N LEU A 70 4.84 7.78 1.01
CA LEU A 70 3.71 8.07 0.14
C LEU A 70 3.49 6.93 -0.86
N ALA A 71 2.42 6.15 -0.70
CA ALA A 71 2.03 5.14 -1.67
C ALA A 71 1.22 5.80 -2.80
N MET A 72 1.87 6.04 -3.95
CA MET A 72 1.24 6.60 -5.16
C MET A 72 1.43 5.69 -6.37
N ASP A 73 1.48 4.39 -6.11
CA ASP A 73 1.70 3.29 -7.02
C ASP A 73 0.40 2.67 -7.56
N GLU A 74 -0.72 3.41 -7.48
CA GLU A 74 -1.97 2.92 -8.05
C GLU A 74 -1.86 2.70 -9.57
N SER A 75 -2.14 1.47 -10.00
CA SER A 75 -2.23 1.11 -11.41
C SER A 75 -3.27 1.94 -12.15
N ASN A 76 -3.18 1.98 -13.49
CA ASN A 76 -4.10 2.76 -14.33
C ASN A 76 -5.58 2.43 -14.07
N ALA A 77 -5.92 1.17 -13.82
CA ALA A 77 -7.29 0.77 -13.49
C ALA A 77 -7.74 1.28 -12.11
N THR A 78 -6.84 1.28 -11.12
CA THR A 78 -7.12 1.74 -9.76
C THR A 78 -7.22 3.26 -9.69
N CYS A 79 -6.28 3.97 -10.33
CA CYS A 79 -6.28 5.42 -10.47
C CYS A 79 -7.54 5.88 -11.23
N GLY A 80 -7.91 5.17 -12.30
CA GLY A 80 -9.14 5.45 -13.06
C GLY A 80 -10.40 5.42 -12.21
N LYS A 81 -10.53 4.48 -11.26
CA LYS A 81 -11.68 4.46 -10.32
C LYS A 81 -11.71 5.68 -9.41
N ARG A 82 -10.54 6.19 -8.99
CA ARG A 82 -10.43 7.39 -8.17
C ARG A 82 -10.81 8.63 -8.96
N LEU A 83 -10.28 8.79 -10.17
CA LEU A 83 -10.65 9.88 -11.08
C LEU A 83 -12.15 9.86 -11.40
N ALA A 84 -12.71 8.69 -11.68
CA ALA A 84 -14.15 8.54 -11.95
C ALA A 84 -15.02 8.97 -10.76
N SER A 85 -14.58 8.73 -9.52
CA SER A 85 -15.32 9.14 -8.32
C SER A 85 -15.47 10.66 -8.17
N ILE A 86 -14.62 11.44 -8.85
CA ILE A 86 -14.68 12.90 -8.91
C ILE A 86 -15.13 13.42 -10.30
N GLY A 87 -15.66 12.54 -11.15
CA GLY A 87 -16.18 12.91 -12.48
C GLY A 87 -15.12 13.15 -13.55
N LEU A 88 -13.87 12.70 -13.33
CA LEU A 88 -12.79 12.81 -14.33
C LEU A 88 -12.59 11.52 -15.11
N GLU A 89 -12.26 11.67 -16.39
CA GLU A 89 -11.89 10.56 -17.27
C GLU A 89 -10.50 10.00 -16.93
N ASN A 90 -10.32 8.70 -17.13
CA ASN A 90 -9.03 8.03 -16.92
C ASN A 90 -8.07 8.22 -18.10
N THR A 91 -7.64 9.45 -18.34
CA THR A 91 -6.61 9.78 -19.34
C THR A 91 -5.24 9.88 -18.70
N GLU A 92 -4.18 9.71 -19.50
CA GLU A 92 -2.80 9.88 -19.02
C GLU A 92 -2.56 11.27 -18.44
N ALA A 93 -3.02 12.32 -19.12
CA ALA A 93 -2.89 13.70 -18.65
C ALA A 93 -3.53 13.91 -17.28
N ASN A 94 -4.69 13.30 -17.00
CA ASN A 94 -5.34 13.41 -15.69
C ASN A 94 -4.57 12.65 -14.60
N ARG A 95 -4.02 11.47 -14.93
CA ARG A 95 -3.15 10.72 -13.99
C ARG A 95 -1.86 11.47 -13.69
N GLN A 96 -1.22 12.04 -14.71
CA GLN A 96 -0.03 12.87 -14.61
C GLN A 96 -0.31 14.12 -13.75
N ALA A 97 -1.41 14.82 -14.00
CA ALA A 97 -1.80 16.00 -13.24
C ALA A 97 -2.07 15.64 -11.76
N TYR A 98 -2.75 14.53 -11.50
CA TYR A 98 -2.97 14.02 -10.15
C TYR A 98 -1.65 13.71 -9.42
N ARG A 99 -0.69 13.02 -10.07
CA ARG A 99 0.61 12.75 -9.45
C ARG A 99 1.46 14.00 -9.28
N THR A 100 1.40 14.92 -10.24
CA THR A 100 2.05 16.22 -10.12
C THR A 100 1.54 16.95 -8.88
N LEU A 101 0.21 17.01 -8.69
CA LEU A 101 -0.40 17.62 -7.52
C LEU A 101 0.11 17.03 -6.20
N LEU A 102 0.30 15.70 -6.13
CA LEU A 102 0.82 15.06 -4.93
C LEU A 102 2.27 15.45 -4.65
N VAL A 103 3.15 15.39 -5.66
CA VAL A 103 4.60 15.58 -5.46
C VAL A 103 5.00 17.04 -5.34
N THR A 104 4.20 17.98 -5.84
CA THR A 104 4.48 19.42 -5.74
C THR A 104 3.86 20.08 -4.50
N ALA A 105 3.24 19.30 -3.62
CA ALA A 105 2.70 19.79 -2.36
C ALA A 105 3.78 20.51 -1.53
N PRO A 106 3.58 21.79 -1.16
CA PRO A 106 4.57 22.55 -0.41
C PRO A 106 4.92 21.86 0.92
N GLY A 107 6.21 21.66 1.17
CA GLY A 107 6.69 21.05 2.41
C GLY A 107 6.50 19.55 2.54
N LEU A 108 6.13 18.84 1.45
CA LEU A 108 5.93 17.37 1.46
C LEU A 108 7.09 16.60 2.12
N GLY A 109 8.34 16.95 1.80
CA GLY A 109 9.55 16.29 2.31
C GLY A 109 9.77 16.41 3.83
N GLN A 110 9.01 17.29 4.52
CA GLN A 110 9.02 17.37 5.99
C GLN A 110 8.35 16.15 6.62
N TYR A 111 7.44 15.49 5.91
CA TYR A 111 6.61 14.40 6.42
C TYR A 111 6.76 13.11 5.62
N ILE A 112 7.27 13.18 4.39
CA ILE A 112 7.49 12.03 3.53
C ILE A 112 8.98 11.88 3.26
N SER A 113 9.49 10.66 3.39
CA SER A 113 10.90 10.29 3.20
C SER A 113 11.10 9.37 1.98
N GLY A 114 10.01 8.92 1.37
CA GLY A 114 10.02 8.08 0.18
C GLY A 114 8.63 7.95 -0.42
N ALA A 115 8.57 7.61 -1.70
CA ALA A 115 7.32 7.36 -2.39
C ALA A 115 7.40 6.10 -3.24
N ILE A 116 6.30 5.35 -3.32
CA ILE A 116 6.17 4.17 -4.17
C ILE A 116 5.49 4.61 -5.46
N LEU A 117 6.11 4.31 -6.60
CA LEU A 117 5.68 4.76 -7.92
C LEU A 117 5.12 3.61 -8.74
N PHE A 118 4.12 3.91 -9.56
CA PHE A 118 3.74 3.05 -10.67
C PHE A 118 4.71 3.28 -11.85
N GLU A 119 4.89 2.28 -12.70
CA GLU A 119 5.86 2.33 -13.81
C GLU A 119 5.62 3.53 -14.75
N GLU A 120 4.36 3.82 -15.08
CA GLU A 120 3.99 5.01 -15.87
C GLU A 120 4.50 6.30 -15.20
N THR A 121 4.35 6.41 -13.88
CA THR A 121 4.77 7.59 -13.11
C THR A 121 6.29 7.71 -12.99
N LEU A 122 7.03 6.58 -12.96
CA LEU A 122 8.48 6.56 -12.88
C LEU A 122 9.15 7.26 -14.07
N TYR A 123 8.58 7.11 -15.27
CA TYR A 123 9.10 7.68 -16.51
C TYR A 123 8.41 8.97 -16.95
N GLN A 124 7.37 9.41 -16.23
CA GLN A 124 6.65 10.65 -16.53
C GLN A 124 7.37 11.90 -16.02
N SER A 125 7.03 13.01 -16.67
CA SER A 125 7.33 14.35 -16.18
C SER A 125 6.11 14.92 -15.47
N THR A 126 6.34 15.82 -14.53
CA THR A 126 5.33 16.74 -14.01
C THR A 126 4.75 17.62 -15.11
N THR A 127 3.62 18.28 -14.83
CA THR A 127 3.01 19.24 -15.77
C THR A 127 3.93 20.41 -16.12
N ASP A 128 4.93 20.69 -15.27
CA ASP A 128 5.92 21.75 -15.47
C ASP A 128 7.19 21.25 -16.20
N GLY A 129 7.19 20.00 -16.67
CA GLY A 129 8.26 19.42 -17.49
C GLY A 129 9.46 18.83 -16.73
N LYS A 130 9.50 18.92 -15.40
CA LYS A 130 10.51 18.22 -14.58
C LYS A 130 10.15 16.74 -14.42
N LYS A 131 11.11 15.82 -14.45
CA LYS A 131 10.83 14.40 -14.20
C LYS A 131 10.21 14.21 -12.81
N MET A 132 9.25 13.30 -12.69
CA MET A 132 8.58 13.04 -11.41
C MET A 132 9.58 12.66 -10.31
N VAL A 133 10.60 11.86 -10.67
CA VAL A 133 11.67 11.42 -9.76
C VAL A 133 12.58 12.54 -9.29
N ASP A 134 12.76 13.60 -10.07
CA ASP A 134 13.65 14.72 -9.73
C ASP A 134 12.97 15.70 -8.76
N VAL A 135 11.65 15.62 -8.60
CA VAL A 135 10.86 16.46 -7.68
C VAL A 135 10.78 15.85 -6.28
N LEU A 136 11.02 14.54 -6.14
CA LEU A 136 10.99 13.84 -4.87
C LEU A 136 12.31 14.07 -4.11
N VAL A 137 12.21 14.53 -2.86
CA VAL A 137 13.35 14.88 -1.98
C VAL A 137 13.27 14.11 -0.66
#